data_AF-A0A5J4T6I3-F1
#
_entry.id   AF-A0A5J4T6I3-F1
#
_cell.length_a   1.000
_cell.length_b   1.000
_cell.length_c   1.000
_cell.angle_alpha   90.00
_cell.angle_beta   90.00
_cell.angle_gamma   90.00
#
_symmetry.space_group_name_H-M   'P 1'
#
loop_
_entity.id
_entity.type
_entity.pdbx_description
1 polymer ?
#
loop_
_entity_poly.entity_id
_entity_poly.type
_entity_poly.pdbx_seq_one_letter_code
_entity_poly.pdbx_strand_id
1 'polypeptide(L)'
;MKKKNELDQLRKAENKQKIQQSSIQPTQKALQLAIDQCRILFEQSCSLALSSKIMKNLFSRFLDFEQKFGDAKHADHVKVLLSRYAQTRIEDQKKRCEEMGIKYEEEDKSSNEEDEQ
;
A
#
# COMPACT_ATOMS: atom_id res chain seq x y z
N MET A 1 0.36 -59.85 -14.41
CA MET A 1 -0.05 -58.82 -15.39
C MET A 1 -0.51 -57.48 -14.76
N LYS A 2 -0.07 -57.09 -13.53
CA LYS A 2 -0.61 -55.90 -12.82
C LYS A 2 0.23 -54.61 -12.91
N LYS A 3 1.53 -54.68 -13.24
CA LYS A 3 2.45 -53.53 -13.16
C LYS A 3 2.29 -52.45 -14.25
N LYS A 4 1.66 -52.78 -15.38
CA LYS A 4 1.51 -51.82 -16.50
C LYS A 4 0.46 -50.74 -16.20
N ASN A 5 -0.53 -51.05 -15.36
CA ASN A 5 -1.68 -50.17 -15.11
C ASN A 5 -1.39 -49.05 -14.07
N GLU A 6 -0.43 -49.26 -13.17
CA GLU A 6 -0.01 -48.25 -12.18
C GLU A 6 0.87 -47.16 -12.80
N LEU A 7 1.77 -47.53 -13.72
CA LEU A 7 2.66 -46.58 -14.39
C LEU A 7 1.90 -45.59 -15.29
N ASP A 8 0.82 -46.05 -15.94
CA ASP A 8 -0.04 -45.20 -16.76
C ASP A 8 -0.94 -44.28 -15.91
N GLN A 9 -1.28 -44.68 -14.68
CA GLN A 9 -2.01 -43.82 -13.75
C GLN A 9 -1.12 -42.72 -13.14
N LEU A 10 0.12 -43.04 -12.79
CA LEU A 10 1.11 -42.06 -12.30
C LEU A 10 1.41 -40.99 -13.36
N ARG A 11 1.63 -41.38 -14.62
CA ARG A 11 1.85 -40.42 -15.72
C ARG A 11 0.66 -39.51 -15.97
N LYS A 12 -0.58 -40.01 -15.83
CA LYS A 12 -1.79 -39.19 -15.94
C LYS A 12 -1.95 -38.21 -14.78
N ALA A 13 -1.56 -38.59 -13.57
CA ALA A 13 -1.58 -37.73 -12.40
C ALA A 13 -0.53 -36.60 -12.49
N GLU A 14 0.71 -36.93 -12.89
CA GLU A 14 1.77 -35.94 -13.11
C GLU A 14 1.41 -34.93 -14.22
N ASN A 15 0.77 -35.40 -15.30
CA ASN A 15 0.38 -34.52 -16.39
C ASN A 15 -0.79 -33.58 -16.00
N LYS A 16 -1.75 -34.06 -15.17
CA LYS A 16 -2.78 -33.19 -14.59
C LYS A 16 -2.19 -32.12 -13.64
N GLN A 17 -1.20 -32.49 -12.82
CA GLN A 17 -0.51 -31.54 -11.95
C GLN A 17 0.27 -30.47 -12.73
N LYS A 18 0.96 -30.86 -13.81
CA LYS A 18 1.65 -29.89 -14.69
C LYS A 18 0.69 -28.93 -15.41
N ILE A 19 -0.47 -29.41 -15.84
CA ILE A 19 -1.48 -28.59 -16.52
C ILE A 19 -2.17 -27.61 -15.54
N GLN A 20 -2.35 -28.00 -14.27
CA GLN A 20 -2.87 -27.06 -13.26
C GLN A 20 -1.82 -26.01 -12.85
N GLN A 21 -0.54 -26.36 -12.76
CA GLN A 21 0.52 -25.42 -12.41
C GLN A 21 0.79 -24.35 -13.49
N SER A 22 0.61 -24.66 -14.78
CA SER A 22 0.78 -23.68 -15.86
C SER A 22 -0.37 -22.66 -15.96
N SER A 23 -1.56 -23.00 -15.45
CA SER A 23 -2.74 -22.11 -15.43
C SER A 23 -2.71 -21.05 -14.33
N ILE A 24 -1.92 -21.23 -13.26
CA ILE A 24 -1.91 -20.33 -12.08
C ILE A 24 -0.95 -19.14 -12.28
N GLN A 25 0.14 -19.35 -13.03
CA GLN A 25 1.17 -18.35 -13.34
C GLN A 25 0.63 -17.03 -13.93
N PRO A 26 -0.29 -17.01 -14.92
CA PRO A 26 -0.79 -15.76 -15.48
C PRO A 26 -1.64 -14.95 -14.49
N THR A 27 -2.35 -15.60 -13.57
CA THR A 27 -3.22 -14.90 -12.60
C THR A 27 -2.43 -14.15 -11.54
N GLN A 28 -1.32 -14.72 -11.04
CA GLN A 28 -0.44 -14.05 -10.08
C GLN A 28 0.26 -12.84 -10.71
N LYS A 29 0.72 -12.97 -11.97
CA LYS A 29 1.35 -11.86 -12.69
C LYS A 29 0.38 -10.71 -12.96
N ALA A 30 -0.87 -11.03 -13.32
CA ALA A 30 -1.91 -10.02 -13.51
C ALA A 30 -2.26 -9.31 -12.20
N LEU A 31 -2.33 -10.04 -11.08
CA LEU A 31 -2.57 -9.46 -9.76
C LEU A 31 -1.43 -8.51 -9.37
N GLN A 32 -0.16 -8.93 -9.56
CA GLN A 32 0.98 -8.07 -9.27
C GLN A 32 0.95 -6.78 -10.10
N LEU A 33 0.63 -6.87 -11.39
CA LEU A 33 0.49 -5.70 -12.25
C LEU A 33 -0.60 -4.75 -11.75
N ALA A 34 -1.75 -5.27 -11.31
CA ALA A 34 -2.83 -4.45 -10.76
C ALA A 34 -2.41 -3.77 -9.45
N ILE A 35 -1.67 -4.47 -8.58
CA ILE A 35 -1.13 -3.91 -7.34
C ILE A 35 -0.19 -2.73 -7.66
N ASP A 36 0.73 -2.92 -8.60
CA ASP A 36 1.69 -1.88 -8.99
C ASP A 36 0.99 -0.66 -9.61
N GLN A 37 -0.06 -0.88 -10.42
CA GLN A 37 -0.88 0.20 -10.96
C GLN A 37 -1.63 0.98 -9.86
N CYS A 38 -2.19 0.28 -8.87
CA CYS A 38 -2.83 0.92 -7.73
C CYS A 38 -1.85 1.79 -6.95
N ARG A 39 -0.60 1.33 -6.72
CA ARG A 39 0.45 2.11 -6.07
C ARG A 39 0.74 3.41 -6.81
N ILE A 40 0.93 3.34 -8.12
CA ILE A 40 1.18 4.51 -8.96
C ILE A 40 0.03 5.52 -8.81
N LEU A 41 -1.23 5.06 -8.82
CA LEU A 41 -2.39 5.94 -8.66
C LEU A 41 -2.45 6.59 -7.27
N PHE A 42 -2.14 5.86 -6.21
CA PHE A 42 -2.05 6.41 -4.86
C PHE A 42 -0.93 7.47 -4.76
N GLU A 43 0.26 7.19 -5.27
CA GLU A 43 1.39 8.12 -5.26
C GLU A 43 1.08 9.40 -6.05
N GLN A 44 0.50 9.28 -7.25
CA GLN A 44 0.06 10.43 -8.03
C GLN A 44 -0.98 11.27 -7.27
N SER A 45 -1.91 10.59 -6.59
CA SER A 45 -2.94 11.25 -5.78
C SER A 45 -2.35 12.06 -4.61
N CYS A 46 -1.20 11.65 -4.07
CA CYS A 46 -0.50 12.38 -3.00
C CYS A 46 0.03 13.75 -3.45
N SER A 47 0.26 13.94 -4.76
CA SER A 47 0.74 15.20 -5.33
C SER A 47 -0.39 16.21 -5.61
N LEU A 48 -1.66 15.81 -5.44
CA LEU A 48 -2.80 16.68 -5.74
C LEU A 48 -3.07 17.66 -4.61
N ALA A 49 -3.50 18.87 -4.97
CA ALA A 49 -3.94 19.90 -4.03
C ALA A 49 -5.35 19.56 -3.47
N LEU A 50 -5.41 18.57 -2.58
CA LEU A 50 -6.64 18.15 -1.92
C LEU A 50 -6.78 18.76 -0.52
N SER A 51 -8.00 18.80 0.01
CA SER A 51 -8.24 19.19 1.40
C SER A 51 -7.59 18.19 2.37
N SER A 52 -7.21 18.64 3.57
CA SER A 52 -6.57 17.77 4.57
C SER A 52 -7.44 16.59 4.96
N LYS A 53 -8.78 16.75 4.96
CA LYS A 53 -9.71 15.64 5.24
C LYS A 53 -9.64 14.56 4.17
N ILE A 54 -9.61 14.95 2.90
CA ILE A 54 -9.52 14.01 1.78
C ILE A 54 -8.15 13.33 1.78
N MET A 55 -7.07 14.10 1.97
CA MET A 55 -5.72 13.54 1.97
C MET A 55 -5.49 12.56 3.14
N LYS A 56 -6.03 12.83 4.33
CA LYS A 56 -6.02 11.86 5.45
C LYS A 56 -6.73 10.56 5.09
N ASN A 57 -7.90 10.64 4.43
CA ASN A 57 -8.61 9.45 3.98
C ASN A 57 -7.81 8.67 2.92
N LEU A 58 -7.15 9.37 1.99
CA LEU A 58 -6.30 8.78 0.98
C LEU A 58 -5.14 7.98 1.62
N PHE A 59 -4.39 8.59 2.53
CA PHE A 59 -3.28 7.92 3.22
C PHE A 59 -3.75 6.72 4.06
N SER A 60 -4.89 6.83 4.74
CA SER A 60 -5.49 5.69 5.45
C SER A 60 -5.80 4.53 4.50
N ARG A 61 -6.45 4.81 3.36
CA ARG A 61 -6.74 3.77 2.36
C ARG A 61 -5.48 3.19 1.73
N PHE A 62 -4.43 4.00 1.55
CA PHE A 62 -3.17 3.55 1.00
C PHE A 62 -2.45 2.60 1.97
N LEU A 63 -2.45 2.90 3.27
CA LEU A 63 -1.93 1.99 4.29
C LEU A 63 -2.72 0.69 4.37
N ASP A 64 -4.06 0.75 4.35
CA ASP A 64 -4.92 -0.44 4.34
C ASP A 64 -4.65 -1.31 3.09
N PHE A 65 -4.37 -0.67 1.96
CA PHE A 65 -4.01 -1.34 0.72
C PHE A 65 -2.67 -2.08 0.86
N GLU A 66 -1.62 -1.42 1.37
CA GLU A 66 -0.32 -2.06 1.56
C GLU A 66 -0.35 -3.18 2.61
N GLN A 67 -1.22 -3.07 3.63
CA GLN A 67 -1.41 -4.15 4.60
C GLN A 67 -2.03 -5.40 3.95
N LYS A 68 -2.90 -5.23 2.95
CA LYS A 68 -3.60 -6.34 2.27
C LYS A 68 -2.80 -6.96 1.14
N PHE A 69 -2.10 -6.14 0.37
CA PHE A 69 -1.50 -6.54 -0.91
C PHE A 69 0.02 -6.31 -0.96
N GLY A 70 0.58 -5.58 0.00
CA GLY A 70 1.96 -5.19 0.03
C GLY A 70 2.78 -5.86 1.12
N ASP A 71 3.86 -5.18 1.49
CA ASP A 71 4.78 -5.59 2.54
C ASP A 71 5.11 -4.41 3.46
N ALA A 72 5.88 -4.70 4.52
CA ALA A 72 6.27 -3.71 5.51
C ALA A 72 7.04 -2.53 4.88
N LYS A 73 7.85 -2.77 3.84
CA LYS A 73 8.65 -1.72 3.19
C LYS A 73 7.76 -0.71 2.48
N HIS A 74 6.73 -1.17 1.80
CA HIS A 74 5.78 -0.28 1.14
C HIS A 74 4.91 0.46 2.16
N ALA A 75 4.45 -0.22 3.21
CA ALA A 75 3.72 0.46 4.29
C ALA A 75 4.57 1.59 4.94
N ASP A 76 5.86 1.34 5.18
CA ASP A 76 6.77 2.35 5.71
C ASP A 76 7.04 3.48 4.72
N HIS A 77 7.12 3.18 3.41
CA HIS A 77 7.17 4.20 2.37
C HIS A 77 5.95 5.13 2.43
N VAL A 78 4.74 4.58 2.58
CA VAL A 78 3.52 5.38 2.72
C VAL A 78 3.55 6.26 3.98
N LYS A 79 4.07 5.75 5.11
CA LYS A 79 4.26 6.57 6.32
C LYS A 79 5.22 7.74 6.08
N VAL A 80 6.32 7.51 5.35
CA VAL A 80 7.25 8.59 4.96
C VAL A 80 6.55 9.64 4.11
N LEU A 81 5.71 9.24 3.14
CA LEU A 81 4.93 10.17 2.34
C LEU A 81 3.95 10.98 3.20
N LEU A 82 3.27 10.35 4.15
CA LEU A 82 2.37 11.02 5.09
C LEU A 82 3.12 12.06 5.94
N SER A 83 4.30 11.71 6.48
CA SER A 83 5.13 12.65 7.25
C SER A 83 5.58 13.85 6.41
N ARG A 84 6.01 13.60 5.16
CA ARG A 84 6.37 14.69 4.23
C ARG A 84 5.19 15.61 3.95
N TYR A 85 4.01 15.06 3.70
CA TYR A 85 2.81 15.86 3.49
C TYR A 85 2.48 16.72 4.72
N ALA A 86 2.55 16.16 5.92
CA ALA A 86 2.30 16.89 7.16
C ALA A 86 3.29 18.05 7.33
N GLN A 87 4.57 17.79 7.06
CA GLN A 87 5.63 18.81 7.12
C GLN A 87 5.38 19.97 6.14
N THR A 88 5.03 19.68 4.88
CA THR A 88 4.69 20.72 3.91
C THR A 88 3.50 21.57 4.36
N ARG A 89 2.50 20.97 5.02
CA ARG A 89 1.35 21.72 5.55
C ARG A 89 1.74 22.67 6.68
N ILE A 90 2.67 22.26 7.53
CA ILE A 90 3.22 23.11 8.61
C ILE A 90 3.98 24.27 7.99
N GLU A 91 4.85 24.01 7.02
CA GLU A 91 5.62 25.05 6.31
C GLU A 91 4.72 26.05 5.59
N ASP A 92 3.69 25.56 4.88
CA ASP A 92 2.69 26.40 4.23
C ASP A 92 1.93 27.27 5.25
N GLN A 93 1.63 26.73 6.44
CA GLN A 93 0.96 27.48 7.49
C GLN A 93 1.88 28.53 8.11
N LYS A 94 3.14 28.18 8.42
CA LYS A 94 4.17 29.11 8.89
C LYS A 94 4.30 30.29 7.94
N LYS A 95 4.46 30.01 6.65
CA LYS A 95 4.55 31.05 5.61
C LYS A 95 3.35 31.99 5.60
N ARG A 96 2.12 31.45 5.67
CA ARG A 96 0.89 32.28 5.75
C ARG A 96 0.84 33.14 7.00
N CYS A 97 1.30 32.63 8.14
CA CYS A 97 1.35 33.40 9.39
C CYS A 97 2.36 34.57 9.27
N GLU A 98 3.55 34.30 8.72
CA GLU A 98 4.58 35.31 8.48
C GLU A 98 4.09 36.42 7.53
N GLU A 99 3.42 36.05 6.44
CA GLU A 99 2.80 36.99 5.48
C GLU A 99 1.75 37.89 6.15
N MET A 100 1.07 37.40 7.19
CA MET A 100 0.09 38.15 7.96
C MET A 100 0.69 38.93 9.14
N GLY A 101 2.01 38.84 9.36
CA GLY A 101 2.69 39.45 10.52
C GLY A 101 2.33 38.80 11.86
N ILE A 102 1.83 37.56 11.84
CA ILE A 102 1.42 36.79 13.01
C ILE A 102 2.49 35.75 13.32
N LYS A 103 2.82 35.59 14.61
CA LYS A 103 3.74 34.53 15.05
C LYS A 103 3.06 33.16 14.92
N TYR A 104 3.71 32.22 14.25
CA TYR A 104 3.27 30.83 14.26
C TYR A 104 3.53 30.20 15.63
N GLU A 105 2.49 29.66 16.27
CA GLU A 105 2.62 28.84 17.46
C GLU A 105 2.44 27.38 17.06
N GLU A 106 3.44 26.54 17.37
CA GLU A 106 3.31 25.10 17.22
C GLU A 106 2.35 24.59 18.29
N GLU A 107 1.19 24.09 17.87
CA GLU A 107 0.35 23.29 18.76
C GLU A 107 1.09 21.98 19.02
N ASP A 108 1.64 21.82 20.24
CA ASP A 108 2.15 20.55 20.72
C ASP A 108 1.04 19.51 20.66
N LYS A 109 1.05 18.68 19.62
CA LYS A 109 0.32 17.42 19.63
C LYS A 109 1.08 16.46 20.52
N SER A 110 0.89 16.62 21.82
CA SER A 110 1.12 15.57 22.80
C SER A 110 0.43 14.30 22.27
N SER A 111 1.26 13.30 21.98
CA SER A 111 0.84 11.96 21.62
C SER A 111 -0.01 11.42 22.77
N ASN A 112 -1.34 11.33 22.60
CA ASN A 112 -2.13 10.41 23.43
C ASN A 112 -1.74 8.98 23.01
N GLU A 113 -0.61 8.51 23.54
CA GLU A 113 -0.44 7.12 23.89
C GLU A 113 -1.24 6.91 25.18
N GLU A 114 -2.55 6.65 25.03
CA GLU A 114 -3.33 6.09 26.13
C GLU A 114 -3.42 4.58 25.92
N ASP A 115 -2.46 3.91 26.57
CA ASP A 115 -2.51 2.59 27.20
C ASP A 115 -3.73 1.70 26.90
N GLU A 116 -3.50 0.62 26.16
CA GLU A 116 -4.29 -0.61 26.30
C GLU A 116 -3.95 -1.25 27.66
N GLN A 117 -4.91 -1.27 28.58
CA GLN A 117 -4.97 -2.20 29.73
C GLN A 117 -6.14 -3.17 29.55
#